data_AF-A0A1N6XCN3-F1
#
_entry.id   AF-A0A1N6XCN3-F1
#
_cell.length_a   1.000
_cell.length_b   1.000
_cell.length_c   1.000
_cell.angle_alpha   90.00
_cell.angle_beta   90.00
_cell.angle_gamma   90.00
#
_symmetry.space_group_name_H-M   'P 1'
#
loop_
_entity.id
_entity.type
_entity.pdbx_description
1 polymer ?
#
loop_
_entity_poly.entity_id
_entity_poly.type
_entity_poly.pdbx_seq_one_letter_code
_entity_poly.pdbx_strand_id
1 'polypeptide(L)'
;TDEFQIISFLNCNPKLLIFLELFCLNKFKQLHYKKSYGVKLKYKDPILFIEYMIFGNYYKNHKKYDLALAYYLESVENIKQHSINIAPFNSLYKNISEIYEILGDKTKQKEYENLYINKENQIAEERSKSMDYALNVIIDDEENKYKTHKRKKNTWISAGVLFLILILITFYYFLRKNLKHKETLITAVNSTLQEKEEIISKKTIETEELQLKVNDTYNEVIELAKKNDTQFYTRFQEIYPFFQDKLLEYSPGLRTSELILCAYTFLGFSIKDIAEYTSKSINTVRNRKQNLRKKFIIPTEQDMGIWLRDLTNKK
;
A
#
# COMPACT_ATOMS: atom_id res chain seq x y z
N THR A 1 76.87 -31.78 33.44
CA THR A 1 77.18 -32.40 32.12
C THR A 1 76.27 -33.57 31.81
N ASP A 2 75.76 -34.31 32.82
CA ASP A 2 74.86 -35.46 32.60
C ASP A 2 73.45 -35.10 32.12
N GLU A 3 72.92 -33.93 32.48
CA GLU A 3 71.54 -33.52 32.14
C GLU A 3 71.31 -33.37 30.62
N PHE A 4 72.29 -32.82 29.90
CA PHE A 4 72.23 -32.66 28.44
C PHE A 4 72.35 -34.00 27.70
N GLN A 5 73.13 -34.95 28.22
CA GLN A 5 73.20 -36.31 27.66
C GLN A 5 71.90 -37.07 27.87
N ILE A 6 71.25 -36.92 29.04
CA ILE A 6 69.95 -37.53 29.33
C ILE A 6 68.86 -36.98 28.40
N ILE A 7 68.81 -35.66 28.19
CA ILE A 7 67.82 -35.03 27.30
C ILE A 7 68.03 -35.47 25.83
N SER A 8 69.27 -35.52 25.37
CA SER A 8 69.59 -36.02 24.02
C SER A 8 69.22 -37.50 23.85
N PHE A 9 69.43 -38.33 24.87
CA PHE A 9 69.08 -39.75 24.85
C PHE A 9 67.56 -39.99 24.86
N LEU A 10 66.81 -39.18 25.63
CA LEU A 10 65.35 -39.26 25.70
C LEU A 10 64.66 -38.81 24.40
N ASN A 11 65.19 -37.78 23.74
CA ASN A 11 64.65 -37.30 22.45
C ASN A 11 64.88 -38.30 21.30
N CYS A 12 65.92 -39.13 21.37
CA CYS A 12 66.16 -40.20 20.39
C CYS A 12 65.27 -41.45 20.63
N ASN A 13 64.53 -41.51 21.73
CA ASN A 13 63.71 -42.67 22.06
C ASN A 13 62.31 -42.27 22.57
N PRO A 14 61.37 -41.93 21.65
CA PRO A 14 60.07 -41.35 21.99
C PRO A 14 59.22 -42.25 22.89
N LYS A 15 59.41 -43.58 22.84
CA LYS A 15 58.75 -44.51 23.78
C LYS A 15 59.25 -44.32 25.23
N LEU A 16 60.53 -44.03 25.41
CA LEU A 16 61.14 -43.81 26.72
C LEU A 16 60.73 -42.44 27.30
N LEU A 17 60.60 -41.42 26.44
CA LEU A 17 60.08 -40.10 26.81
C LEU A 17 58.62 -40.19 27.27
N ILE A 18 57.75 -40.83 26.49
CA ILE A 18 56.34 -41.06 26.85
C ILE A 18 56.24 -41.88 28.15
N PHE A 19 57.11 -42.88 28.34
CA PHE A 19 57.17 -43.67 29.56
C PHE A 19 57.56 -42.83 30.78
N LEU A 20 58.57 -41.97 30.65
CA LEU A 20 59.01 -41.05 31.71
C LEU A 20 57.96 -39.99 32.04
N GLU A 21 57.28 -39.44 31.03
CA GLU A 21 56.16 -38.52 31.23
C GLU A 21 55.02 -39.22 31.99
N LEU A 22 54.59 -40.40 31.55
CA LEU A 22 53.56 -41.20 32.23
C LEU A 22 53.97 -41.58 33.67
N PHE A 23 55.24 -41.93 33.88
CA PHE A 23 55.79 -42.27 35.19
C PHE A 23 55.79 -41.06 36.14
N CYS A 24 56.25 -39.89 35.67
CA CYS A 24 56.22 -38.65 36.42
C CYS A 24 54.77 -38.20 36.71
N LEU A 25 53.86 -38.32 35.74
CA LEU A 25 52.45 -37.97 35.90
C LEU A 25 51.77 -38.86 36.95
N ASN A 26 52.09 -40.17 36.97
CA ASN A 26 51.58 -41.10 37.97
C ASN A 26 52.12 -40.79 39.37
N LYS A 27 53.42 -40.48 39.50
CA LYS A 27 54.04 -40.12 40.78
C LYS A 27 53.49 -38.81 41.33
N PHE A 28 53.26 -37.82 40.44
CA PHE A 28 52.66 -36.55 40.79
C PHE A 28 51.20 -36.71 41.25
N LYS A 29 50.39 -37.46 40.49
CA LYS A 29 49.01 -37.83 40.90
C LYS A 29 49.00 -38.49 42.28
N GLN A 30 49.87 -39.48 42.52
CA GLN A 30 49.98 -40.16 43.81
C GLN A 30 50.31 -39.20 44.97
N LEU A 31 51.21 -38.25 44.75
CA LEU A 31 51.57 -37.23 45.76
C LEU A 31 50.37 -36.32 46.10
N HIS A 32 49.63 -35.87 45.08
CA HIS A 32 48.44 -35.04 45.27
C HIS A 32 47.33 -35.78 46.02
N TYR A 33 47.12 -37.06 45.72
CA TYR A 33 46.11 -37.86 46.42
C TYR A 33 46.49 -38.17 47.86
N LYS A 34 47.77 -38.42 48.14
CA LYS A 34 48.26 -38.58 49.52
C LYS A 34 48.08 -37.30 50.34
N LYS A 35 48.29 -36.13 49.72
CA LYS A 35 47.98 -34.83 50.34
C LYS A 35 46.48 -34.64 50.56
N SER A 36 45.64 -34.93 49.56
CA SER A 36 44.16 -34.88 49.67
C SER A 36 43.67 -35.73 50.85
N TYR A 37 44.12 -36.98 50.91
CA TYR A 37 43.80 -37.90 51.99
C TYR A 37 44.23 -37.37 53.36
N GLY A 38 45.45 -36.81 53.46
CA GLY A 38 45.94 -36.20 54.69
C GLY A 38 45.11 -34.99 55.15
N VAL A 39 44.64 -34.17 54.20
CA VAL A 39 43.73 -33.04 54.49
C VAL A 39 42.38 -33.54 54.98
N LYS A 40 41.77 -34.52 54.30
CA LYS A 40 40.49 -35.10 54.71
C LYS A 40 40.56 -35.76 56.09
N LEU A 41 41.63 -36.51 56.38
CA LEU A 41 41.87 -37.06 57.71
C LEU A 41 42.01 -35.97 58.78
N LYS A 42 42.75 -34.89 58.48
CA LYS A 42 42.90 -33.75 59.40
C LYS A 42 41.56 -33.10 59.75
N TYR A 43 40.64 -33.01 58.79
CA TYR A 43 39.31 -32.42 58.97
C TYR A 43 38.22 -33.45 59.30
N LYS A 44 38.57 -34.73 59.47
CA LYS A 44 37.64 -35.84 59.73
C LYS A 44 36.49 -35.92 58.70
N ASP A 45 36.81 -35.64 57.44
CA ASP A 45 35.85 -35.84 56.34
C ASP A 45 35.58 -37.34 56.18
N PRO A 46 34.34 -37.81 56.37
CA PRO A 46 34.01 -39.23 56.30
C PRO A 46 33.92 -39.76 54.86
N ILE A 47 33.93 -38.89 53.84
CA ILE A 47 33.80 -39.26 52.43
C ILE A 47 35.20 -39.46 51.82
N LEU A 48 35.63 -40.72 51.76
CA LEU A 48 36.99 -41.14 51.37
C LEU A 48 37.01 -42.08 50.16
N PHE A 49 35.87 -42.34 49.53
CA PHE A 49 35.78 -43.31 48.45
C PHE A 49 36.74 -43.04 47.28
N ILE A 50 36.94 -41.79 46.89
CA ILE A 50 37.86 -41.43 45.80
C ILE A 50 39.28 -41.85 46.17
N GLU A 51 39.73 -41.52 47.38
CA GLU A 51 41.03 -41.90 47.90
C GLU A 51 41.19 -43.44 47.92
N TYR A 52 40.17 -44.16 48.35
CA TYR A 52 40.15 -45.63 48.31
C TYR A 52 40.23 -46.18 46.88
N MET A 53 39.48 -45.64 45.91
CA MET A 53 39.59 -46.04 44.50
C MET A 53 41.00 -45.84 43.96
N ILE A 54 41.65 -44.72 44.31
CA ILE A 54 43.00 -44.40 43.87
C ILE A 54 44.01 -45.38 44.47
N PHE A 55 43.91 -45.68 45.77
CA PHE A 55 44.76 -46.69 46.39
C PHE A 55 44.54 -48.06 45.77
N GLY A 56 43.28 -48.45 45.50
CA GLY A 56 42.94 -49.68 44.78
C GLY A 56 43.63 -49.76 43.41
N ASN A 57 43.51 -48.71 42.60
CA ASN A 57 44.18 -48.60 41.30
C ASN A 57 45.70 -48.69 41.42
N TYR A 58 46.27 -48.02 42.42
CA TYR A 58 47.70 -48.05 42.69
C TYR A 58 48.20 -49.46 42.99
N TYR A 59 47.55 -50.18 43.91
CA TYR A 59 47.93 -51.54 44.27
C TYR A 59 47.67 -52.54 43.13
N LYS A 60 46.59 -52.36 42.36
CA LYS A 60 46.28 -53.16 41.17
C LYS A 60 47.42 -53.06 40.15
N ASN A 61 47.90 -51.85 39.86
CA ASN A 61 49.01 -51.62 38.94
C ASN A 61 50.34 -52.23 39.43
N HIS A 62 50.52 -52.38 40.74
CA HIS A 62 51.68 -53.05 41.34
C HIS A 62 51.47 -54.55 41.53
N LYS A 63 50.40 -55.13 40.95
CA LYS A 63 50.03 -56.55 41.06
C LYS A 63 49.81 -57.04 42.50
N LYS A 64 49.54 -56.12 43.42
CA LYS A 64 49.18 -56.40 44.82
C LYS A 64 47.66 -56.51 44.92
N TYR A 65 47.12 -57.60 44.37
CA TYR A 65 45.68 -57.74 44.11
C TYR A 65 44.83 -57.78 45.38
N ASP A 66 45.27 -58.44 46.45
CA ASP A 66 44.53 -58.49 47.72
C ASP A 66 44.35 -57.10 48.34
N LEU A 67 45.43 -56.29 48.34
CA LEU A 67 45.37 -54.91 48.83
C LEU A 67 44.50 -54.04 47.93
N ALA A 68 44.62 -54.21 46.61
CA ALA A 68 43.80 -53.49 45.64
C ALA A 68 42.31 -53.75 45.87
N LEU A 69 41.95 -55.02 46.05
CA LEU A 69 40.59 -55.45 46.34
C LEU A 69 40.07 -54.84 47.63
N ALA A 70 40.83 -54.89 48.72
CA ALA A 70 40.44 -54.31 50.00
C ALA A 70 40.09 -52.82 49.86
N TYR A 71 40.94 -52.04 49.19
CA TYR A 71 40.66 -50.62 48.97
C TYR A 71 39.45 -50.37 48.04
N TYR A 72 39.25 -51.18 47.01
CA TYR A 72 38.05 -51.03 46.17
C TYR A 72 36.77 -51.37 46.94
N LEU A 73 36.78 -52.39 47.80
CA LEU A 73 35.64 -52.73 48.65
C LEU A 73 35.32 -51.62 49.64
N GLU A 74 36.34 -51.06 50.31
CA GLU A 74 36.21 -49.87 51.18
C GLU A 74 35.63 -48.68 50.42
N SER A 75 36.02 -48.50 49.15
CA SER A 75 35.42 -47.46 48.30
C SER A 75 33.94 -47.70 48.04
N VAL A 76 33.53 -48.91 47.70
CA VAL A 76 32.11 -49.24 47.46
C VAL A 76 31.29 -49.02 48.74
N GLU A 77 31.82 -49.46 49.87
CA GLU A 77 31.16 -49.31 51.17
C GLU A 77 31.02 -47.84 51.57
N ASN A 78 32.08 -47.03 51.39
CA ASN A 78 32.03 -45.60 51.67
C ASN A 78 31.00 -44.86 50.78
N ILE A 79 30.91 -45.22 49.49
CA ILE A 79 29.87 -44.72 48.57
C ILE A 79 28.47 -45.05 49.09
N LYS A 80 28.27 -46.31 49.49
CA LYS A 80 26.98 -46.81 49.99
C LYS A 80 26.57 -46.11 51.30
N GLN A 81 27.49 -46.00 52.26
CA GLN A 81 27.25 -45.36 53.54
C GLN A 81 26.83 -43.89 53.40
N HIS A 82 27.38 -43.20 52.40
CA HIS A 82 27.12 -41.77 52.17
C HIS A 82 26.08 -41.52 51.08
N SER A 83 25.37 -42.57 50.63
CA SER A 83 24.33 -42.47 49.59
C SER A 83 24.81 -41.78 48.30
N ILE A 84 26.09 -41.93 47.97
CA ILE A 84 26.68 -41.32 46.78
C ILE A 84 26.22 -42.10 45.56
N ASN A 85 25.84 -41.39 44.50
CA ASN A 85 25.49 -42.03 43.24
C ASN A 85 26.69 -42.79 42.68
N ILE A 86 26.59 -44.12 42.63
CA ILE A 86 27.62 -45.02 42.09
C ILE A 86 27.73 -44.96 40.57
N ALA A 87 26.73 -44.44 39.84
CA ALA A 87 26.68 -44.47 38.38
C ALA A 87 27.95 -43.91 37.68
N PRO A 88 28.54 -42.78 38.11
CA PRO A 88 29.78 -42.26 37.52
C PRO A 88 31.01 -43.14 37.80
N PHE A 89 30.92 -44.02 38.80
CA PHE A 89 32.01 -44.84 39.32
C PHE A 89 31.75 -46.35 39.11
N ASN A 90 30.83 -46.71 38.19
CA ASN A 90 30.44 -48.09 37.93
C ASN A 90 31.63 -48.99 37.53
N SER A 91 32.67 -48.41 36.93
CA SER A 91 33.93 -49.08 36.63
C SER A 91 34.61 -49.72 37.85
N LEU A 92 34.26 -49.30 39.07
CA LEU A 92 34.71 -49.90 40.31
C LEU A 92 34.25 -51.35 40.45
N TYR A 93 32.98 -51.67 40.12
CA TYR A 93 32.47 -53.05 40.15
C TYR A 93 33.19 -53.93 39.12
N LYS A 94 33.46 -53.40 37.94
CA LYS A 94 34.27 -54.09 36.92
C LYS A 94 35.69 -54.38 37.43
N ASN A 95 36.35 -53.39 38.02
CA ASN A 95 37.70 -53.56 38.58
C ASN A 95 37.76 -54.62 39.70
N ILE A 96 36.73 -54.68 40.54
CA ILE A 96 36.60 -55.69 41.60
C ILE A 96 36.40 -57.09 40.99
N SER A 97 35.50 -57.22 40.01
CA SER A 97 35.26 -58.48 39.30
C SER A 97 36.54 -59.02 38.65
N GLU A 98 37.30 -58.17 37.96
CA GLU A 98 38.59 -58.52 37.35
C GLU A 98 39.61 -59.01 38.40
N ILE A 99 39.64 -58.42 39.59
CA ILE A 99 40.55 -58.88 40.64
C ILE A 99 40.09 -60.23 41.20
N TYR A 100 38.79 -60.43 41.44
CA TYR A 100 38.29 -61.73 41.88
C TYR A 100 38.53 -62.83 40.84
N GLU A 101 38.49 -62.50 39.55
CA GLU A 101 38.91 -63.42 38.48
C GLU A 101 40.37 -63.83 38.62
N ILE A 102 41.28 -62.87 38.86
CA ILE A 102 42.71 -63.12 39.07
C ILE A 102 42.96 -63.97 40.33
N LEU A 103 42.21 -63.72 41.40
CA LEU A 103 42.32 -64.45 42.67
C LEU A 103 41.62 -65.84 42.62
N GLY A 104 40.89 -66.14 41.54
CA GLY A 104 40.22 -67.43 41.34
C GLY A 104 38.85 -67.58 42.01
N ASP A 105 38.30 -66.51 42.62
CA ASP A 105 36.96 -66.54 43.22
C ASP A 105 35.89 -66.26 42.16
N LYS A 106 35.43 -67.35 41.52
CA LYS A 106 34.41 -67.29 40.46
C LYS A 106 33.04 -66.82 40.94
N THR A 107 32.70 -67.05 42.21
CA THR A 107 31.41 -66.63 42.78
C THR A 107 31.37 -65.11 42.90
N LYS A 108 32.40 -64.53 43.53
CA LYS A 108 32.52 -63.08 43.68
C LYS A 108 32.76 -62.36 42.36
N GLN A 109 33.54 -62.95 41.45
CA GLN A 109 33.69 -62.44 40.09
C GLN A 109 32.31 -62.17 39.45
N LYS A 110 31.45 -63.20 39.41
CA LYS A 110 30.14 -63.13 38.75
C LYS A 110 29.18 -62.19 39.46
N GLU A 111 29.23 -62.12 40.78
CA GLU A 111 28.44 -61.17 41.57
C GLU A 111 28.74 -59.72 41.15
N TYR A 112 30.02 -59.33 41.13
CA TYR A 112 30.44 -57.98 40.78
C TYR A 112 30.29 -57.66 39.28
N GLU A 113 30.42 -58.67 38.42
CA GLU A 113 30.13 -58.53 36.99
C GLU A 113 28.65 -58.21 36.75
N ASN A 114 27.74 -58.92 37.42
CA ASN A 114 26.31 -58.65 37.33
C ASN A 114 25.95 -57.26 37.88
N LEU A 115 26.57 -56.83 38.98
CA LEU A 115 26.38 -55.48 39.52
C LEU A 115 26.77 -54.41 38.49
N TYR A 116 27.92 -54.59 37.83
CA TYR A 116 28.38 -53.69 36.76
C TYR A 116 27.39 -53.65 35.59
N ILE A 117 26.99 -54.81 35.05
CA ILE A 117 26.10 -54.91 33.88
C ILE A 117 24.74 -54.30 34.18
N ASN A 118 24.14 -54.64 35.33
CA ASN A 118 22.83 -54.12 35.71
C ASN A 118 22.85 -52.59 35.83
N LYS A 119 23.93 -52.03 36.38
CA LYS A 119 24.07 -50.57 36.50
C LYS A 119 24.31 -49.90 35.16
N GLU A 120 25.09 -50.50 34.25
CA GLU A 120 25.24 -49.99 32.87
C GLU A 120 23.89 -49.98 32.14
N ASN A 121 23.11 -51.06 32.24
CA ASN A 121 21.80 -51.15 31.61
C ASN A 121 20.86 -50.06 32.14
N GLN A 122 20.86 -49.82 33.45
CA GLN A 122 20.08 -48.74 34.06
C GLN A 122 20.51 -47.35 33.52
N ILE A 123 21.81 -47.09 33.45
CA ILE A 123 22.35 -45.82 32.92
C ILE A 123 21.96 -45.65 31.44
N ALA A 124 22.03 -46.71 30.65
CA ALA A 124 21.62 -46.68 29.24
C ALA A 124 20.13 -46.39 29.08
N GLU A 125 19.28 -46.99 29.91
CA GLU A 125 17.83 -46.74 29.91
C GLU A 125 17.51 -45.28 30.29
N GLU A 126 18.14 -44.74 31.34
CA GLU A 126 17.98 -43.34 31.76
C GLU A 126 18.43 -42.36 30.66
N ARG A 127 19.53 -42.67 29.97
CA ARG A 127 19.99 -41.90 28.81
C ARG A 127 19.01 -41.96 27.65
N SER A 128 18.44 -43.13 27.34
CA SER A 128 17.43 -43.28 26.30
C SER A 128 16.20 -42.43 26.59
N LYS A 129 15.66 -42.51 27.82
CA LYS A 129 14.51 -41.69 28.24
C LYS A 129 14.78 -40.20 28.12
N SER A 130 15.98 -39.76 28.49
CA SER A 130 16.39 -38.36 28.38
C SER A 130 16.49 -37.91 26.92
N MET A 131 16.97 -38.79 26.04
CA MET A 131 17.03 -38.55 24.59
C MET A 131 15.63 -38.44 23.99
N ASP A 132 14.74 -39.38 24.31
CA ASP A 132 13.35 -39.39 23.83
C ASP A 132 12.61 -38.11 24.25
N TYR A 133 12.82 -37.67 25.49
CA TYR A 133 12.30 -36.39 25.96
C TYR A 133 12.83 -35.21 25.15
N ALA A 134 14.14 -35.13 24.93
CA ALA A 134 14.74 -34.05 24.15
C ALA A 134 14.24 -34.03 22.70
N LEU A 135 14.11 -35.20 22.07
CA LEU A 135 13.54 -35.33 20.72
C LEU A 135 12.08 -34.84 20.67
N ASN A 136 11.26 -35.24 21.64
CA ASN A 136 9.87 -34.80 21.70
C ASN A 136 9.74 -33.28 21.89
N VAL A 137 10.61 -32.66 22.69
CA VAL A 137 10.66 -31.20 22.84
C VAL A 137 10.99 -30.52 21.52
N ILE A 138 11.94 -31.05 20.74
CA ILE A 138 12.30 -30.50 19.43
C ILE A 138 11.14 -30.64 18.43
N ILE A 139 10.50 -31.81 18.41
CA ILE A 139 9.34 -32.08 17.53
C ILE A 139 8.18 -31.13 17.86
N ASP A 140 7.86 -30.96 19.15
CA ASP A 140 6.80 -30.06 19.59
C ASP A 140 7.11 -28.59 19.26
N ASP A 141 8.36 -28.15 19.44
CA ASP A 141 8.79 -26.80 19.06
C ASP A 141 8.64 -26.54 17.55
N GLU A 142 9.07 -27.48 16.71
CA GLU A 142 8.89 -27.38 15.25
C GLU A 142 7.42 -27.38 14.83
N GLU A 143 6.59 -28.25 15.43
CA GLU A 143 5.16 -28.28 15.16
C GLU A 143 4.49 -26.95 15.59
N ASN A 144 4.87 -26.40 16.74
CA ASN A 144 4.38 -25.12 17.24
C ASN A 144 4.81 -23.94 16.37
N LYS A 145 6.04 -23.94 15.85
CA LYS A 145 6.50 -22.94 14.86
C LYS A 145 5.66 -23.01 13.59
N TYR A 146 5.42 -24.20 13.05
CA TYR A 146 4.56 -24.39 11.87
C TYR A 146 3.14 -23.91 12.12
N LYS A 147 2.51 -24.33 13.23
CA LYS A 147 1.16 -23.88 13.64
C LYS A 147 1.11 -22.36 13.81
N THR A 148 2.12 -21.76 14.43
CA THR A 148 2.21 -20.31 14.63
C THR A 148 2.34 -19.57 13.30
N HIS A 149 3.20 -20.05 12.40
CA HIS A 149 3.36 -19.46 11.07
C HIS A 149 2.06 -19.56 10.26
N LYS A 150 1.40 -20.72 10.30
CA LYS A 150 0.09 -20.94 9.66
C LYS A 150 -0.99 -20.04 10.23
N ARG A 151 -1.05 -19.89 11.57
CA ARG A 151 -1.98 -18.98 12.25
C ARG A 151 -1.74 -17.52 11.87
N LYS A 152 -0.47 -17.07 11.90
CA LYS A 152 -0.08 -15.72 11.46
C LYS A 152 -0.49 -15.46 10.01
N LYS A 153 -0.25 -16.41 9.10
CA LYS A 153 -0.70 -16.31 7.70
C LYS A 153 -2.21 -16.18 7.61
N ASN A 154 -2.96 -17.02 8.33
CA ASN A 154 -4.41 -16.96 8.32
C ASN A 154 -4.95 -15.64 8.89
N THR A 155 -4.35 -15.10 9.96
CA THR A 155 -4.73 -13.78 10.51
C THR A 155 -4.43 -12.64 9.56
N TRP A 156 -3.34 -12.71 8.78
CA TRP A 156 -3.04 -11.73 7.74
C TRP A 156 -4.03 -11.79 6.58
N ILE A 157 -4.41 -12.99 6.16
CA ILE A 157 -5.43 -13.19 5.11
C ILE A 157 -6.77 -12.61 5.56
N SER A 158 -7.23 -12.90 6.78
CA SER A 158 -8.51 -12.39 7.29
C SER A 158 -8.51 -10.86 7.43
N ALA A 159 -7.41 -10.26 7.90
CA ALA A 159 -7.25 -8.81 7.96
C ALA A 159 -7.30 -8.15 6.56
N GLY A 160 -6.69 -8.78 5.55
CA GLY A 160 -6.75 -8.32 4.17
C GLY A 160 -8.17 -8.32 3.60
N VAL A 161 -8.96 -9.36 3.86
CA VAL A 161 -10.37 -9.44 3.44
C VAL A 161 -11.21 -8.34 4.09
N LEU A 162 -11.03 -8.10 5.40
CA LEU A 162 -11.70 -7.02 6.12
C LEU A 162 -11.38 -5.63 5.55
N PHE A 163 -10.11 -5.39 5.22
CA PHE A 163 -9.68 -4.13 4.60
C PHE A 163 -10.32 -3.92 3.22
N LEU A 164 -10.41 -4.97 2.41
CA LEU A 164 -11.04 -4.94 1.09
C LEU A 164 -12.54 -4.61 1.19
N ILE A 165 -13.24 -5.18 2.19
CA ILE A 165 -14.64 -4.85 2.48
C ILE A 165 -14.79 -3.36 2.85
N LEU A 166 -13.90 -2.81 3.69
CA LEU A 166 -13.92 -1.39 4.04
C LEU A 166 -13.71 -0.47 2.83
N ILE A 167 -12.81 -0.85 1.92
CA ILE A 167 -12.62 -0.12 0.65
C ILE A 167 -13.89 -0.14 -0.19
N LEU A 168 -14.55 -1.29 -0.31
CA LEU A 168 -15.80 -1.40 -1.08
C LEU A 168 -16.92 -0.54 -0.46
N ILE A 169 -17.03 -0.50 0.87
CA ILE A 169 -18.01 0.34 1.57
C ILE A 169 -17.74 1.83 1.34
N THR A 170 -16.49 2.27 1.46
CA THR A 170 -16.11 3.68 1.24
C THR A 170 -16.31 4.09 -0.22
N PHE A 171 -15.95 3.21 -1.17
CA PHE A 171 -16.20 3.40 -2.60
C PHE A 171 -17.70 3.49 -2.91
N TYR A 172 -18.52 2.59 -2.35
CA TYR A 172 -19.97 2.65 -2.48
C TYR A 172 -20.54 3.99 -1.96
N TYR A 173 -20.09 4.46 -0.80
CA TYR A 173 -20.53 5.74 -0.25
C TYR A 173 -20.12 6.92 -1.14
N PHE A 174 -18.89 6.89 -1.70
CA PHE A 174 -18.40 7.89 -2.63
C PHE A 174 -19.22 7.96 -3.92
N LEU A 175 -19.52 6.80 -4.53
CA LEU A 175 -20.40 6.72 -5.70
C LEU A 175 -21.79 7.30 -5.41
N ARG A 176 -22.38 6.93 -4.26
CA ARG A 176 -23.69 7.43 -3.84
C ARG A 176 -23.71 8.94 -3.62
N LYS A 177 -22.64 9.51 -3.05
CA LYS A 177 -22.49 10.96 -2.87
C LYS A 177 -22.42 11.69 -4.21
N ASN A 178 -21.65 11.18 -5.16
CA ASN A 178 -21.51 11.78 -6.49
C ASN A 178 -22.82 11.74 -7.28
N LEU A 179 -23.60 10.65 -7.17
CA LEU A 179 -24.91 10.55 -7.79
C LEU A 179 -25.88 11.60 -7.25
N LYS A 180 -25.97 11.76 -5.92
CA LYS A 180 -26.82 12.80 -5.30
C LYS A 180 -26.43 14.21 -5.75
N HIS A 181 -25.14 14.51 -5.85
CA HIS A 181 -24.69 15.83 -6.33
C HIS A 181 -25.09 16.08 -7.78
N LYS A 182 -25.10 15.05 -8.63
CA LYS A 182 -25.59 15.19 -10.02
C LYS A 182 -27.10 15.44 -10.04
N GLU A 183 -27.88 14.74 -9.23
CA GLU A 183 -29.33 14.97 -9.12
C GLU A 183 -29.65 16.40 -8.66
N THR A 184 -28.92 16.95 -7.69
CA THR A 184 -29.12 18.35 -7.24
C THR A 184 -28.73 19.38 -8.29
N LEU A 185 -27.71 19.10 -9.11
CA LEU A 185 -27.33 19.99 -10.21
C LEU A 185 -28.38 19.98 -11.33
N ILE A 186 -28.88 18.80 -11.68
CA ILE A 186 -29.91 18.64 -12.72
C ILE A 186 -31.20 19.37 -12.30
N THR A 187 -31.61 19.23 -11.03
CA THR A 187 -32.80 19.91 -10.51
C THR A 187 -32.65 21.43 -10.50
N ALA A 188 -31.49 21.95 -10.09
CA ALA A 188 -31.22 23.39 -10.13
C ALA A 188 -31.16 23.96 -11.56
N VAL A 189 -30.56 23.24 -12.51
CA VAL A 189 -30.55 23.66 -13.92
C VAL A 189 -31.98 23.70 -14.46
N ASN A 190 -32.78 22.67 -14.21
CA ASN A 190 -34.17 22.62 -14.68
C ASN A 190 -35.03 23.75 -14.10
N SER A 191 -34.86 24.11 -12.83
CA SER A 191 -35.61 25.23 -12.23
C SER A 191 -35.21 26.58 -12.85
N THR A 192 -33.91 26.78 -13.16
CA THR A 192 -33.47 28.01 -13.85
C THR A 192 -33.93 28.09 -15.30
N LEU A 193 -34.11 26.96 -15.98
CA LEU A 193 -34.68 26.91 -17.32
C LEU A 193 -36.16 27.29 -17.30
N GLN A 194 -36.92 26.78 -16.32
CA GLN A 194 -38.33 27.14 -16.13
C GLN A 194 -38.51 28.65 -15.89
N GLU A 195 -37.69 29.25 -15.02
CA GLU A 195 -37.73 30.70 -14.78
C GLU A 195 -37.45 31.50 -16.05
N LYS A 196 -36.49 31.06 -16.88
CA LYS A 196 -36.19 31.71 -18.16
C LYS A 196 -37.31 31.55 -19.18
N GLU A 197 -37.95 30.38 -19.24
CA GLU A 197 -39.11 30.14 -20.11
C GLU A 197 -40.29 31.02 -19.71
N GLU A 198 -40.55 31.20 -18.41
CA GLU A 198 -41.59 32.13 -17.92
C GLU A 198 -41.29 33.59 -18.27
N ILE A 199 -40.02 34.02 -18.15
CA ILE A 199 -39.60 35.37 -18.55
C ILE A 199 -39.76 35.58 -20.06
N ILE A 200 -39.39 34.59 -20.88
CA ILE A 200 -39.56 34.63 -22.33
C ILE A 200 -41.06 34.70 -22.67
N SER A 201 -41.90 33.89 -22.02
CA SER A 201 -43.36 33.90 -22.22
C SER A 201 -43.99 35.26 -21.89
N LYS A 202 -43.60 35.91 -20.79
CA LYS A 202 -44.08 37.27 -20.46
C LYS A 202 -43.61 38.29 -21.50
N LYS A 203 -42.36 38.18 -21.96
CA LYS A 203 -41.80 39.10 -22.95
C LYS A 203 -42.41 38.93 -24.34
N THR A 204 -42.81 37.72 -24.72
CA THR A 204 -43.54 37.46 -25.98
C THR A 204 -44.94 38.05 -25.93
N ILE A 205 -45.64 37.96 -24.79
CA ILE A 205 -46.97 38.57 -24.61
C ILE A 205 -46.88 40.11 -24.69
N GLU A 206 -45.89 40.73 -24.03
CA GLU A 206 -45.67 42.18 -24.13
C GLU A 206 -45.28 42.63 -25.55
N THR A 207 -44.57 41.81 -26.32
CA THR A 207 -44.22 42.14 -27.71
C THR A 207 -45.35 41.91 -28.70
N GLU A 208 -46.25 40.95 -28.47
CA GLU A 208 -47.43 40.72 -29.29
C GLU A 208 -48.46 41.85 -29.17
N GLU A 209 -48.68 42.40 -27.96
CA GLU A 209 -49.60 43.53 -27.75
C GLU A 209 -49.11 44.85 -28.40
N LEU A 210 -47.78 45.07 -28.44
CA LEU A 210 -47.17 46.22 -29.13
C LEU A 210 -47.13 46.06 -30.65
N GLN A 211 -47.07 44.82 -31.17
CA GLN A 211 -47.04 44.54 -32.61
C GLN A 211 -48.42 44.61 -33.27
N LEU A 212 -49.49 44.23 -32.57
CA LEU A 212 -50.86 44.22 -33.13
C LEU A 212 -51.40 45.62 -33.46
N LYS A 213 -50.97 46.68 -32.75
CA LYS A 213 -51.42 48.06 -33.01
C LYS A 213 -50.64 48.78 -34.11
N VAL A 214 -49.46 48.26 -34.49
CA VAL A 214 -48.60 48.82 -35.56
C VAL A 214 -48.87 48.14 -36.92
N ASN A 215 -49.38 46.89 -36.92
CA ASN A 215 -49.48 46.08 -38.13
C ASN A 215 -50.59 46.55 -39.10
N ASP A 216 -51.76 46.98 -38.63
CA ASP A 216 -52.87 47.38 -39.51
C ASP A 216 -52.59 48.66 -40.31
N THR A 217 -52.03 49.69 -39.66
CA THR A 217 -51.65 50.94 -40.32
C THR A 217 -50.43 50.78 -41.23
N TYR A 218 -49.48 49.91 -40.86
CA TYR A 218 -48.34 49.60 -41.71
C TYR A 218 -48.76 48.87 -42.99
N ASN A 219 -49.67 47.90 -42.87
CA ASN A 219 -50.23 47.18 -44.03
C ASN A 219 -50.97 48.12 -44.99
N GLU A 220 -51.70 49.12 -44.49
CA GLU A 220 -52.33 50.15 -45.32
C GLU A 220 -51.30 50.92 -46.17
N VAL A 221 -50.20 51.38 -45.56
CA VAL A 221 -49.14 52.10 -46.29
C VAL A 221 -48.45 51.22 -47.33
N ILE A 222 -48.22 49.95 -47.02
CA ILE A 222 -47.65 48.98 -47.98
C ILE A 222 -48.58 48.79 -49.18
N GLU A 223 -49.88 48.65 -48.96
CA GLU A 223 -50.85 48.48 -50.05
C GLU A 223 -50.98 49.75 -50.92
N LEU A 224 -50.96 50.93 -50.32
CA LEU A 224 -50.93 52.21 -51.06
C LEU A 224 -49.65 52.34 -51.91
N ALA A 225 -48.51 51.89 -51.39
CA ALA A 225 -47.23 51.91 -52.09
C ALA A 225 -47.27 51.03 -53.35
N LYS A 226 -47.80 49.80 -53.22
CA LYS A 226 -47.93 48.83 -54.32
C LYS A 226 -48.84 49.34 -55.45
N LYS A 227 -49.92 50.03 -55.09
CA LYS A 227 -50.87 50.62 -56.04
C LYS A 227 -50.37 51.93 -56.66
N ASN A 228 -49.22 52.46 -56.19
CA ASN A 228 -48.69 53.78 -56.57
C ASN A 228 -49.75 54.89 -56.41
N ASP A 229 -50.50 54.82 -55.31
CA ASP A 229 -51.55 55.79 -55.00
C ASP A 229 -50.93 57.14 -54.61
N THR A 230 -51.55 58.24 -55.05
CA THR A 230 -51.18 59.61 -54.65
C THR A 230 -51.15 59.83 -53.13
N GLN A 231 -51.94 59.07 -52.37
CA GLN A 231 -52.02 59.17 -50.92
C GLN A 231 -50.88 58.44 -50.18
N PHE A 232 -50.10 57.60 -50.88
CA PHE A 232 -49.02 56.80 -50.29
C PHE A 232 -48.09 57.64 -49.43
N TYR A 233 -47.57 58.75 -49.97
CA TYR A 233 -46.58 59.54 -49.26
C TYR A 233 -47.18 60.27 -48.05
N THR A 234 -48.40 60.78 -48.17
CA THR A 234 -49.11 61.42 -47.06
C THR A 234 -49.32 60.45 -45.90
N ARG A 235 -49.83 59.24 -46.19
CA ARG A 235 -49.99 58.19 -45.16
C ARG A 235 -48.66 57.74 -44.57
N PHE A 236 -47.62 57.64 -45.39
CA PHE A 236 -46.28 57.35 -44.91
C PHE A 236 -45.78 58.41 -43.91
N GLN A 237 -46.05 59.70 -44.15
CA GLN A 237 -45.66 60.78 -43.24
C GLN A 237 -46.44 60.77 -41.93
N GLU A 238 -47.68 60.31 -41.92
CA GLU A 238 -48.45 60.13 -40.67
C GLU A 238 -47.84 59.06 -39.77
N ILE A 239 -47.33 57.96 -40.36
CA ILE A 239 -46.67 56.88 -39.62
C ILE A 239 -45.23 57.27 -39.22
N TYR A 240 -44.53 57.99 -40.09
CA TYR A 240 -43.13 58.39 -39.90
C TYR A 240 -42.95 59.92 -39.97
N PRO A 241 -43.50 60.68 -39.00
CA PRO A 241 -43.57 62.14 -39.07
C PRO A 241 -42.19 62.81 -39.16
N PHE A 242 -41.18 62.25 -38.50
CA PHE A 242 -39.81 62.81 -38.47
C PHE A 242 -38.96 62.44 -39.69
N PHE A 243 -39.45 61.58 -40.59
CA PHE A 243 -38.65 61.07 -41.71
C PHE A 243 -38.22 62.17 -42.68
N GLN A 244 -39.17 63.02 -43.09
CA GLN A 244 -38.86 64.09 -44.05
C GLN A 244 -37.90 65.11 -43.45
N ASP A 245 -38.14 65.54 -42.20
CA ASP A 245 -37.33 66.55 -41.52
C ASP A 245 -35.86 66.09 -41.42
N LYS A 246 -35.64 64.82 -41.05
CA LYS A 246 -34.30 64.23 -40.99
C LYS A 246 -33.62 64.14 -42.35
N LEU A 247 -34.35 63.88 -43.43
CA LEU A 247 -33.76 63.88 -44.77
C LEU A 247 -33.41 65.28 -45.27
N LEU A 248 -34.26 66.28 -44.96
CA LEU A 248 -34.02 67.67 -45.33
C LEU A 248 -32.90 68.31 -44.51
N GLU A 249 -32.66 67.87 -43.27
CA GLU A 249 -31.49 68.25 -42.46
C GLU A 249 -30.17 67.90 -43.18
N TYR A 250 -30.11 66.73 -43.83
CA TYR A 250 -28.94 66.28 -44.57
C TYR A 250 -28.88 66.83 -46.01
N SER A 251 -30.02 67.01 -46.66
CA SER A 251 -30.09 67.52 -48.04
C SER A 251 -31.31 68.43 -48.24
N PRO A 252 -31.17 69.75 -47.99
CA PRO A 252 -32.28 70.71 -48.01
C PRO A 252 -32.98 70.87 -49.37
N GLY A 253 -32.33 70.43 -50.47
CA GLY A 253 -32.81 70.57 -51.84
C GLY A 253 -33.50 69.33 -52.43
N LEU A 254 -33.93 68.37 -51.60
CA LEU A 254 -34.60 67.16 -52.09
C LEU A 254 -35.97 67.47 -52.69
N ARG A 255 -36.22 66.95 -53.89
CA ARG A 255 -37.53 67.05 -54.54
C ARG A 255 -38.50 66.05 -53.93
N THR A 256 -39.81 66.32 -53.96
CA THR A 256 -40.86 65.39 -53.52
C THR A 256 -40.72 64.00 -54.16
N SER A 257 -40.41 63.95 -55.46
CA SER A 257 -40.21 62.67 -56.16
C SER A 257 -38.99 61.86 -55.70
N GLU A 258 -38.04 62.51 -55.01
CA GLU A 258 -36.86 61.89 -54.39
C GLU A 258 -37.19 61.42 -52.97
N LEU A 259 -37.96 62.21 -52.21
CA LEU A 259 -38.49 61.84 -50.89
C LEU A 259 -39.39 60.60 -50.97
N ILE A 260 -40.27 60.53 -51.98
CA ILE A 260 -41.10 59.35 -52.24
C ILE A 260 -40.23 58.12 -52.51
N LEU A 261 -39.16 58.27 -53.29
CA LEU A 261 -38.24 57.16 -53.58
C LEU A 261 -37.47 56.71 -52.33
N CYS A 262 -37.12 57.64 -51.43
CA CYS A 262 -36.59 57.32 -50.11
C CYS A 262 -37.61 56.54 -49.27
N ALA A 263 -38.90 56.93 -49.27
CA ALA A 263 -39.95 56.21 -48.57
C ALA A 263 -40.11 54.76 -49.08
N TYR A 264 -40.12 54.56 -50.40
CA TYR A 264 -40.11 53.21 -50.98
C TYR A 264 -38.89 52.38 -50.54
N THR A 265 -37.71 53.01 -50.48
CA THR A 265 -36.47 52.33 -50.06
C THR A 265 -36.49 52.02 -48.55
N PHE A 266 -37.03 52.92 -47.74
CA PHE A 266 -37.18 52.77 -46.29
C PHE A 266 -38.07 51.57 -45.93
N LEU A 267 -39.18 51.40 -46.66
CA LEU A 267 -40.09 50.27 -46.55
C LEU A 267 -39.49 48.95 -47.06
N GLY A 268 -38.31 48.98 -47.68
CA GLY A 268 -37.58 47.79 -48.11
C GLY A 268 -37.94 47.27 -49.50
N PHE A 269 -38.69 48.04 -50.31
CA PHE A 269 -39.01 47.62 -51.68
C PHE A 269 -37.76 47.53 -52.55
N SER A 270 -37.68 46.48 -53.36
CA SER A 270 -36.56 46.27 -54.27
C SER A 270 -36.65 47.24 -55.47
N ILE A 271 -35.53 47.40 -56.19
CA ILE A 271 -35.52 48.21 -57.42
C ILE A 271 -36.51 47.66 -58.46
N LYS A 272 -36.75 46.35 -58.47
CA LYS A 272 -37.72 45.69 -59.35
C LYS A 272 -39.15 46.09 -58.97
N ASP A 273 -39.48 46.00 -57.68
CA ASP A 273 -40.83 46.32 -57.17
C ASP A 273 -41.17 47.79 -57.41
N ILE A 274 -40.23 48.70 -57.12
CA ILE A 274 -40.45 50.15 -57.33
C ILE A 274 -40.64 50.46 -58.82
N ALA A 275 -39.90 49.78 -59.70
CA ALA A 275 -40.04 49.93 -61.15
C ALA A 275 -41.43 49.46 -61.61
N GLU A 276 -41.90 48.33 -61.09
CA GLU A 276 -43.23 47.80 -61.35
C GLU A 276 -44.33 48.74 -60.85
N TYR A 277 -44.31 49.13 -59.58
CA TYR A 277 -45.35 49.97 -58.98
C TYR A 277 -45.42 51.35 -59.64
N THR A 278 -44.26 51.98 -59.87
CA THR A 278 -44.22 53.34 -60.44
C THR A 278 -44.26 53.37 -61.96
N SER A 279 -44.43 52.22 -62.62
CA SER A 279 -44.42 52.07 -64.10
C SER A 279 -43.19 52.71 -64.75
N LYS A 280 -42.01 52.54 -64.15
CA LYS A 280 -40.72 53.09 -64.62
C LYS A 280 -39.77 51.96 -64.97
N SER A 281 -38.81 52.21 -65.85
CA SER A 281 -37.79 51.20 -66.14
C SER A 281 -36.91 50.93 -64.90
N ILE A 282 -36.48 49.68 -64.71
CA ILE A 282 -35.55 49.26 -63.65
C ILE A 282 -34.28 50.14 -63.65
N ASN A 283 -33.77 50.47 -64.84
CA ASN A 283 -32.59 51.33 -65.00
C ASN A 283 -32.84 52.76 -64.52
N THR A 284 -34.04 53.31 -64.77
CA THR A 284 -34.43 54.63 -64.27
C THR A 284 -34.46 54.65 -62.74
N VAL A 285 -35.06 53.65 -62.10
CA VAL A 285 -35.12 53.56 -60.63
C VAL A 285 -33.72 53.36 -60.04
N ARG A 286 -32.90 52.48 -60.63
CA ARG A 286 -31.50 52.27 -60.22
C ARG A 286 -30.69 53.57 -60.29
N ASN A 287 -30.76 54.30 -61.39
CA ASN A 287 -30.03 55.55 -61.57
C ASN A 287 -30.49 56.63 -60.57
N ARG A 288 -31.80 56.74 -60.34
CA ARG A 288 -32.34 57.68 -59.33
C ARG A 288 -31.92 57.30 -57.91
N LYS A 289 -31.93 56.00 -57.56
CA LYS A 289 -31.43 55.50 -56.26
C LYS A 289 -29.93 55.78 -56.11
N GLN A 290 -29.13 55.60 -57.16
CA GLN A 290 -27.70 55.90 -57.13
C GLN A 290 -27.42 57.40 -57.00
N ASN A 291 -28.23 58.26 -57.65
CA ASN A 291 -28.12 59.70 -57.48
C ASN A 291 -28.46 60.15 -56.06
N LEU A 292 -29.49 59.56 -55.45
CA LEU A 292 -29.78 59.76 -54.03
C LEU A 292 -28.62 59.31 -53.14
N ARG A 293 -28.02 58.17 -53.45
CA ARG A 293 -26.85 57.65 -52.70
C ARG A 293 -25.68 58.62 -52.71
N LYS A 294 -25.42 59.26 -53.85
CA LYS A 294 -24.40 60.31 -53.99
C LYS A 294 -24.77 61.58 -53.23
N LYS A 295 -26.04 61.99 -53.24
CA LYS A 295 -26.54 63.16 -52.49
C LYS A 295 -26.36 62.99 -50.97
N PHE A 296 -26.60 61.79 -50.46
CA PHE A 296 -26.46 61.47 -49.03
C PHE A 296 -25.06 60.97 -48.62
N ILE A 297 -24.13 60.83 -49.57
CA ILE A 297 -22.75 60.35 -49.33
C ILE A 297 -22.75 58.97 -48.63
N ILE A 298 -23.60 58.04 -49.09
CA ILE A 298 -23.73 56.71 -48.47
C ILE A 298 -22.67 55.75 -49.08
N PRO A 299 -21.76 55.16 -48.28
CA PRO A 299 -20.72 54.21 -48.74
C PRO A 299 -21.32 53.03 -49.49
N THR A 300 -20.66 52.51 -50.54
CA THR A 300 -21.20 51.45 -51.45
C THR A 300 -21.57 50.15 -50.73
N GLU A 301 -20.90 49.85 -49.63
CA GLU A 301 -21.04 48.64 -48.82
C GLU A 301 -22.31 48.66 -47.95
N GLN A 302 -22.88 49.83 -47.66
CA GLN A 302 -24.02 49.98 -46.77
C GLN A 302 -25.36 49.92 -47.53
N ASP A 303 -26.33 49.14 -47.07
CA ASP A 303 -27.66 49.20 -47.69
C ASP A 303 -28.35 50.54 -47.39
N MET A 304 -28.86 51.19 -48.45
CA MET A 304 -29.51 52.50 -48.34
C MET A 304 -30.80 52.44 -47.51
N GLY A 305 -31.56 51.35 -47.58
CA GLY A 305 -32.77 51.18 -46.78
C GLY A 305 -32.46 51.04 -45.30
N ILE A 306 -31.43 50.27 -44.95
CA ILE A 306 -30.92 50.18 -43.57
C ILE A 306 -30.46 51.56 -43.08
N TRP A 307 -29.67 52.28 -43.87
CA TRP A 307 -29.19 53.63 -43.50
C TRP A 307 -30.35 54.61 -43.23
N LEU A 308 -31.41 54.59 -44.04
CA LEU A 308 -32.60 55.43 -43.84
C LEU A 308 -33.36 55.09 -42.54
N ARG A 309 -33.41 53.81 -42.17
CA ARG A 309 -34.03 53.36 -40.91
C ARG A 309 -33.18 53.75 -39.69
N ASP A 310 -31.87 53.62 -39.80
CA ASP A 310 -30.96 54.03 -38.72
C ASP A 310 -30.97 55.54 -38.50
N LEU A 311 -31.10 56.32 -39.58
CA LEU A 311 -31.18 57.79 -39.51
C LEU A 311 -32.40 58.25 -38.71
N THR A 312 -33.53 57.55 -38.83
CA THR A 312 -34.80 57.92 -38.18
C THR A 312 -34.97 57.31 -36.79
N ASN A 313 -34.25 56.25 -36.46
CA ASN A 313 -34.27 55.61 -35.13
C ASN A 313 -33.30 56.24 -34.13
N LYS A 314 -32.32 57.05 -34.58
CA LYS A 314 -31.46 57.84 -33.69
C LYS A 314 -32.21 59.06 -33.17
N LYS A 315 -32.57 59.04 -31.87
CA LYS A 315 -33.10 60.20 -31.14
C LYS A 315 -32.11 61.35 -31.09
#